data_AF-A0A7I8MR67-F1
#
_entry.id   AF-A0A7I8MR67-F1
#
_cell.length_a   1.000
_cell.length_b   1.000
_cell.length_c   1.000
_cell.angle_alpha   90.00
_cell.angle_beta   90.00
_cell.angle_gamma   90.00
#
_symmetry.space_group_name_H-M   'P 1'
#
loop_
_entity.id
_entity.type
_entity.pdbx_description
1 polymer ?
#
loop_
_entity_poly.entity_id
_entity_poly.type
_entity_poly.pdbx_seq_one_letter_code
_entity_poly.pdbx_strand_id
1 'polypeptide(L)' 'MNSYRKELWFEVPTRRGLINITPQVEACLRDSGITEGLVLVNTKQITNLLQ' A
#
# COMPACT_ATOMS: atom_id res chain seq x y z
N MET A 1 -16.27 -5.30 -14.81
CA MET A 1 -14.90 -5.43 -14.26
C MET A 1 -14.81 -4.49 -13.07
N ASN A 2 -14.70 -5.03 -11.85
CA ASN A 2 -14.64 -4.22 -10.63
C ASN A 2 -13.20 -3.78 -10.40
N SER A 3 -13.01 -2.53 -9.98
CA SER A 3 -11.71 -1.99 -9.60
C SER A 3 -11.79 -1.36 -8.22
N TYR A 4 -10.74 -1.55 -7.43
CA TYR A 4 -10.61 -0.98 -6.10
C TYR A 4 -9.29 -0.23 -6.02
N ARG A 5 -9.31 0.95 -5.41
CA ARG A 5 -8.14 1.79 -5.24
C ARG A 5 -8.14 2.41 -3.84
N LYS A 6 -7.02 2.27 -3.14
CA LYS A 6 -6.78 2.87 -1.83
C LYS A 6 -5.36 3.39 -1.75
N GLU A 7 -5.19 4.54 -1.13
CA GLU A 7 -3.90 5.16 -0.89
C GLU A 7 -3.52 4.92 0.57
N LEU A 8 -2.30 4.42 0.79
CA LEU A 8 -1.76 4.15 2.10
C LEU A 8 -0.68 5.19 2.39
N TRP A 9 -0.82 5.88 3.53
CA TRP A 9 0.12 6.87 4.00
C TRP A 9 0.90 6.31 5.17
N PHE A 10 2.21 6.53 5.15
CA PHE A 10 3.11 6.04 6.17
C PHE A 10 4.13 7.13 6.51
N GLU A 11 4.40 7.29 7.80
CA GLU A 11 5.45 8.14 8.31
C GLU A 11 6.54 7.24 8.92
N VAL A 12 7.76 7.36 8.41
CA VAL A 12 8.93 6.66 8.96
C VAL A 12 9.80 7.73 9.63
N PRO A 13 9.95 7.72 10.97
CA PRO A 13 10.66 8.78 11.70
C PRO A 13 12.18 8.76 11.48
N THR A 14 12.70 7.71 10.82
CA THR A 14 14.12 7.53 10.52
C THR A 14 14.36 7.52 9.01
N ARG A 15 15.55 7.97 8.58
CA ARG A 15 15.96 7.99 7.16
C ARG A 15 15.78 6.65 6.43
N ARG A 16 15.83 5.54 7.16
CA ARG A 16 15.55 4.19 6.66
C ARG A 16 14.67 3.47 7.66
N GLY A 17 13.65 2.77 7.17
CA GLY A 17 12.79 1.90 7.96
C GLY A 17 12.07 0.90 7.05
N LEU A 18 11.69 -0.23 7.62
CA LEU A 18 10.88 -1.24 6.94
C LEU A 18 9.50 -1.24 7.59
N ILE A 19 8.46 -1.04 6.81
CA ILE A 19 7.07 -1.14 7.26
C ILE A 19 6.47 -2.38 6.62
N ASN A 20 5.93 -3.27 7.44
CA ASN A 20 5.13 -4.39 6.96
C ASN A 20 3.74 -3.88 6.57
N ILE A 21 3.43 -3.93 5.27
CA ILE A 21 2.15 -3.45 4.70
C ILE A 21 1.14 -4.57 4.43
N THR A 22 1.50 -5.84 4.66
CA THR A 22 0.62 -6.99 4.43
C THR A 22 -0.76 -6.83 5.08
N PRO A 23 -0.90 -6.43 6.36
CA PRO A 23 -2.24 -6.34 6.96
C PRO A 23 -3.11 -5.24 6.34
N GLN A 24 -2.52 -4.15 5.86
CA GLN A 24 -3.23 -3.08 5.15
C GLN A 24 -3.69 -3.55 3.77
N VAL A 25 -2.84 -4.29 3.04
CA VAL A 25 -3.18 -4.86 1.74
C VAL A 25 -4.28 -5.93 1.87
N GLU A 26 -4.25 -6.77 2.91
CA GLU A 26 -5.33 -7.73 3.19
C GLU A 26 -6.65 -7.03 3.52
N ALA A 27 -6.61 -5.91 4.25
CA ALA A 27 -7.80 -5.10 4.48
C ALA A 27 -8.35 -4.54 3.17
N CYS A 28 -7.49 -4.03 2.28
CA CYS A 28 -7.89 -3.60 0.94
C CYS A 28 -8.53 -4.73 0.12
N LEU A 29 -7.99 -5.95 0.19
CA LEU A 29 -8.54 -7.12 -0.48
C LEU A 29 -9.95 -7.44 0.03
N ARG A 30 -10.14 -7.49 1.35
CA ARG A 30 -11.46 -7.71 1.97
C ARG A 30 -12.45 -6.61 1.60
N ASP A 31 -12.04 -5.34 1.70
CA ASP A 31 -12.86 -4.17 1.37
C ASP A 31 -13.25 -4.14 -0.12
N SER A 32 -12.39 -4.66 -1.00
CA SER A 32 -12.61 -4.66 -2.46
C SER A 32 -13.73 -5.61 -2.90
N GLY A 33 -14.01 -6.66 -2.13
CA GLY A 33 -14.93 -7.74 -2.51
C GLY A 33 -14.51 -8.54 -3.74
N ILE A 34 -13.28 -8.38 -4.25
CA ILE A 34 -12.75 -9.11 -5.41
C ILE A 34 -12.29 -10.49 -4.94
N THR A 35 -12.94 -11.55 -5.43
CA THR A 35 -12.62 -12.94 -5.08
C THR A 35 -11.51 -13.53 -5.95
N GLU A 36 -11.41 -13.13 -7.21
CA GLU A 36 -10.39 -13.55 -8.16
C GLU A 36 -9.90 -12.34 -8.97
N GLY A 37 -8.59 -12.15 -9.02
CA GLY A 37 -7.99 -11.01 -9.71
C GLY A 37 -6.51 -10.81 -9.41
N LEU A 38 -6.02 -9.61 -9.70
CA LEU A 38 -4.63 -9.19 -9.48
C LEU A 38 -4.60 -7.92 -8.63
N VAL A 39 -3.60 -7.80 -7.76
CA VAL A 39 -3.33 -6.60 -6.97
C VAL A 39 -2.02 -5.97 -7.41
N LEU A 40 -2.06 -4.68 -7.74
CA LEU A 40 -0.87 -3.87 -7.97
C LEU A 40 -0.58 -3.03 -6.72
N VAL A 41 0.60 -3.22 -6.13
CA VAL A 41 1.12 -2.38 -5.06
C VAL A 41 2.30 -1.60 -5.61
N ASN A 42 2.22 -0.27 -5.57
CA ASN A 42 3.30 0.61 -6.01
C ASN A 42 3.48 1.75 -5.02
N THR A 43 4.73 2.18 -4.86
CA THR A 43 5.07 3.41 -4.12
C THR A 43 4.93 4.60 -5.06
N LYS A 44 4.09 5.58 -4.69
CA LYS A 44 3.98 6.83 -5.45
C LYS A 44 5.23 7.72 -5.31
N GLN A 45 6.03 7.51 -4.27
CA GLN A 45 7.16 8.34 -3.93
C GLN A 45 8.46 7.58 -4.22
N ILE A 46 9.29 8.13 -5.11
CA ILE A 46 10.60 7.55 -5.49
C ILE A 46 11.70 8.03 -4.53
N THR A 47 11.47 9.13 -3.81
CA THR A 47 12.47 9.76 -2.94
C THR A 47 11.79 10.42 -1.75
N ASN A 48 12.13 9.97 -0.54
CA ASN A 48 12.20 10.82 0.66
C ASN A 48 13.48 10.41 1.41
N LEU A 49 14.62 10.57 0.74
CA LEU A 49 15.90 10.83 1.37
C LEU A 49 16.04 12.35 1.34
N LEU A 50 16.15 12.99 2.50
CA LEU A 50 16.21 14.44 2.76
C LEU A 50 14.85 15.08 3.10
N GLN A 51 14.41 14.90 4.34
CA GLN A 51 14.55 15.93 5.38
C GLN A 51 14.96 15.26 6.68
#